data_AF-A0A0Q7ZTN4-F1
#
_entry.id   AF-A0A0Q7ZTN4-F1
#
_cell.length_a   1.000
_cell.length_b   1.000
_cell.length_c   1.000
_cell.angle_alpha   90.00
_cell.angle_beta   90.00
_cell.angle_gamma   90.00
#
_symmetry.space_group_name_H-M   'P 1'
#
loop_
_entity.id
_entity.type
_entity.pdbx_description
1 polymer ?
#
loop_
_entity_poly.entity_id
_entity_poly.type
_entity_poly.pdbx_seq_one_letter_code
_entity_poly.pdbx_strand_id
1 'polypeptide(L)'
;MEVFEAAWREQQQARAQVSSAARDTAARDAERAAAYVAGVWQRTGAGPTWTELGDELGWPPALRARIVRLMAKEGVLTYGTEPRSLAAAEGTIER
;
A
#
# COMPACT_ATOMS: atom_id res chain seq x y z
N MET A 1 -8.21 31.82 -20.39
CA MET A 1 -8.51 31.40 -19.00
C MET A 1 -9.07 29.98 -18.94
N GLU A 2 -9.94 29.55 -19.86
CA GLU A 2 -10.57 28.20 -19.82
C GLU A 2 -9.63 27.00 -19.98
N VAL A 3 -8.54 27.11 -20.75
CA VAL A 3 -7.57 26.01 -20.94
C VAL A 3 -6.85 25.64 -19.62
N PHE A 4 -6.62 26.63 -18.75
CA PHE A 4 -6.03 26.40 -17.41
C PHE A 4 -7.02 25.71 -16.46
N GLU A 5 -8.31 26.04 -16.53
CA GLU A 5 -9.34 25.38 -15.71
C GLU A 5 -9.62 23.94 -16.17
N ALA A 6 -9.61 23.69 -17.48
CA ALA A 6 -9.78 22.34 -18.03
C ALA A 6 -8.60 21.43 -17.67
N ALA A 7 -7.36 21.90 -17.87
CA ALA A 7 -6.15 21.17 -17.47
C ALA A 7 -6.09 20.93 -15.96
N TRP A 8 -6.58 21.88 -15.15
CA TRP A 8 -6.68 21.71 -13.71
C TRP A 8 -7.72 20.65 -13.32
N ARG A 9 -8.92 20.65 -13.94
CA ARG A 9 -9.97 19.64 -13.69
C ARG A 9 -9.54 18.24 -14.12
N GLU A 10 -8.88 18.10 -15.27
CA GLU A 10 -8.34 16.83 -15.75
C GLU A 10 -7.27 16.28 -14.79
N GLN A 11 -6.37 17.15 -14.30
CA GLN A 11 -5.38 16.77 -13.30
C GLN A 11 -6.00 16.36 -11.96
N GLN A 12 -7.08 17.03 -11.52
CA GLN A 12 -7.84 16.65 -10.33
C GLN A 12 -8.53 15.29 -10.50
N GLN A 13 -9.14 15.04 -11.65
CA GLN A 13 -9.79 13.76 -11.96
C GLN A 13 -8.80 12.60 -12.04
N ALA A 14 -7.64 12.80 -12.68
CA ALA A 14 -6.58 11.80 -12.73
C ALA A 14 -6.07 11.45 -11.32
N ARG A 15 -5.91 12.46 -10.44
CA ARG A 15 -5.54 12.24 -9.03
C ARG A 15 -6.61 11.49 -8.25
N ALA A 16 -7.89 11.78 -8.50
CA ALA A 16 -9.00 11.09 -7.87
C ALA A 16 -9.06 9.61 -8.29
N GLN A 17 -8.89 9.31 -9.57
CA GLN A 17 -8.86 7.94 -10.12
C GLN A 17 -7.66 7.14 -9.58
N VAL A 18 -6.47 7.76 -9.53
CA VAL A 18 -5.29 7.15 -8.88
C VAL A 18 -5.55 6.88 -7.40
N SER A 19 -6.31 7.76 -6.73
CA SER A 19 -6.68 7.57 -5.33
C SER A 19 -7.72 6.48 -5.11
N SER A 20 -8.68 6.27 -6.02
CA SER A 20 -9.64 5.17 -5.92
C SER A 20 -8.94 3.85 -6.21
N ALA A 21 -8.17 3.76 -7.29
CA ALA A 21 -7.43 2.55 -7.67
C ALA A 21 -6.50 2.05 -6.55
N ALA A 22 -5.81 2.96 -5.86
CA ALA A 22 -4.98 2.61 -4.71
C ALA A 22 -5.79 2.09 -3.51
N ARG A 23 -6.97 2.66 -3.24
CA ARG A 23 -7.87 2.17 -2.17
C ARG A 23 -8.45 0.81 -2.51
N ASP A 24 -8.93 0.63 -3.73
CA ASP A 24 -9.52 -0.64 -4.17
C ASP A 24 -8.48 -1.76 -4.13
N THR A 25 -7.24 -1.45 -4.52
CA THR A 25 -6.11 -2.39 -4.42
C THR A 25 -5.73 -2.67 -2.97
N ALA A 26 -5.66 -1.64 -2.11
CA ALA A 26 -5.39 -1.84 -0.69
C ALA A 26 -6.45 -2.73 -0.02
N ALA A 27 -7.73 -2.50 -0.30
CA ALA A 27 -8.81 -3.31 0.26
C ALA A 27 -8.78 -4.76 -0.25
N ARG A 28 -8.56 -4.96 -1.56
CA ARG A 28 -8.51 -6.31 -2.17
C ARG A 28 -7.33 -7.16 -1.69
N ASP A 29 -6.23 -6.51 -1.36
CA ASP A 29 -4.96 -7.19 -1.11
C ASP A 29 -4.55 -7.17 0.37
N ALA A 30 -5.37 -6.59 1.27
CA ALA A 30 -5.04 -6.40 2.69
C ALA A 30 -4.59 -7.68 3.40
N GLU A 31 -5.41 -8.74 3.34
CA GLU A 31 -5.10 -10.03 4.00
C GLU A 31 -3.85 -10.68 3.40
N ARG A 32 -3.72 -10.67 2.07
CA ARG A 32 -2.56 -11.22 1.35
C ARG A 32 -1.28 -10.47 1.70
N ALA A 33 -1.35 -9.14 1.83
CA ALA A 33 -0.22 -8.33 2.24
C ALA A 33 0.22 -8.63 3.67
N ALA A 34 -0.72 -8.72 4.62
CA ALA A 34 -0.41 -9.07 6.00
C ALA A 34 0.22 -10.47 6.10
N ALA A 35 -0.37 -11.47 5.41
CA ALA A 35 0.14 -12.83 5.39
C ALA A 35 1.55 -12.93 4.78
N TYR A 36 1.80 -12.25 3.66
CA TYR A 36 3.12 -12.22 3.05
C TYR A 36 4.16 -11.60 3.99
N VAL A 37 3.86 -10.43 4.55
CA VAL A 37 4.77 -9.73 5.46
C VAL A 37 5.09 -10.59 6.67
N ALA A 38 4.08 -11.18 7.32
CA ALA A 38 4.28 -12.11 8.44
C ALA A 38 5.15 -13.32 8.04
N GLY A 39 4.93 -13.89 6.85
CA GLY A 39 5.76 -14.98 6.33
C GLY A 39 7.22 -14.58 6.09
N VAL A 40 7.49 -13.34 5.64
CA VAL A 40 8.85 -12.85 5.47
C VAL A 40 9.55 -12.68 6.83
N TRP A 41 8.84 -12.17 7.84
CA TRP A 41 9.36 -12.09 9.21
C TRP A 41 9.73 -13.46 9.77
N GLN A 42 8.85 -14.46 9.61
CA GLN A 42 9.11 -15.82 10.06
C GLN A 42 10.35 -16.44 9.40
N ARG A 43 10.61 -16.14 8.13
CA ARG A 43 11.75 -16.71 7.38
C ARG A 43 13.06 -15.99 7.61
N THR A 44 13.04 -14.67 7.76
CA THR A 44 14.24 -13.82 7.69
C THR A 44 14.55 -13.07 8.98
N GLY A 45 13.62 -13.03 9.94
CA GLY A 45 13.75 -12.20 11.14
C GLY A 45 13.64 -10.70 10.89
N ALA A 46 13.24 -10.28 9.67
CA ALA A 46 13.01 -8.91 9.26
C ALA A 46 11.78 -8.82 8.33
N GLY A 47 11.25 -7.62 8.12
CA GLY A 47 10.16 -7.38 7.18
C GLY A 47 10.63 -7.33 5.73
N PRO A 48 9.70 -7.36 4.75
CA PRO A 48 10.03 -7.03 3.38
C PRO A 48 10.18 -5.52 3.19
N THR A 49 10.82 -5.14 2.09
CA THR A 49 10.72 -3.77 1.59
C THR A 49 9.35 -3.52 0.95
N TRP A 50 8.96 -2.26 0.80
CA TRP A 50 7.72 -1.91 0.10
C TRP A 50 7.73 -2.33 -1.38
N THR A 51 8.94 -2.37 -1.97
CA THR A 51 9.16 -2.83 -3.33
C THR A 51 8.87 -4.31 -3.45
N GLU A 52 9.48 -5.14 -2.58
CA GLU A 52 9.27 -6.60 -2.56
C GLU A 52 7.80 -6.97 -2.36
N LEU A 53 7.10 -6.32 -1.41
CA LEU A 53 5.65 -6.53 -1.22
C LEU A 53 4.85 -6.15 -2.47
N GLY A 54 5.17 -5.02 -3.09
CA GLY A 54 4.48 -4.57 -4.28
C GLY A 54 4.77 -5.43 -5.52
N ASP A 55 5.97 -5.99 -5.65
CA ASP A 55 6.30 -6.95 -6.71
C ASP A 55 5.54 -8.26 -6.52
N GLU A 56 5.52 -8.80 -5.30
CA GLU A 56 4.78 -10.02 -4.96
C GLU A 56 3.28 -9.90 -5.29
N LEU A 57 2.67 -8.77 -4.93
CA LEU A 57 1.24 -8.55 -5.11
C LEU A 57 0.87 -7.92 -6.46
N GLY A 58 1.85 -7.70 -7.35
CA GLY A 58 1.60 -7.15 -8.68
C GLY A 58 1.15 -5.69 -8.68
N TRP A 59 1.53 -4.90 -7.67
CA TRP A 59 1.18 -3.49 -7.59
C TRP A 59 1.99 -2.64 -8.57
N PRO A 60 1.33 -1.71 -9.29
CA PRO A 60 2.04 -0.73 -10.11
C PRO A 60 3.06 0.05 -9.26
N PRO A 61 4.32 0.20 -9.70
CA PRO A 61 5.37 0.88 -8.94
C PRO A 61 4.96 2.27 -8.41
N ALA A 62 4.22 3.03 -9.22
CA ALA A 62 3.72 4.36 -8.86
C ALA A 62 2.69 4.37 -7.71
N LEU A 63 2.02 3.23 -7.42
CA LEU A 63 0.99 3.12 -6.39
C LEU A 63 1.49 2.51 -5.08
N ARG A 64 2.62 1.78 -5.08
CA ARG A 64 3.10 1.00 -3.92
C ARG A 64 3.13 1.80 -2.63
N ALA A 65 3.79 2.96 -2.64
CA ALA A 65 3.90 3.80 -1.46
C ALA A 65 2.52 4.29 -0.95
N ARG A 66 1.57 4.56 -1.86
CA ARG A 66 0.22 4.97 -1.47
C ARG A 66 -0.58 3.81 -0.89
N ILE A 67 -0.49 2.62 -1.50
CA ILE A 67 -1.16 1.41 -1.04
C ILE A 67 -0.65 1.03 0.37
N VAL A 68 0.67 0.99 0.59
CA VAL A 68 1.25 0.70 1.91
C VAL A 68 0.79 1.69 2.97
N ARG A 69 0.79 3.00 2.66
CA ARG A 69 0.29 4.03 3.60
C ARG A 69 -1.19 3.89 3.90
N LEU A 70 -2.01 3.52 2.91
CA LEU A 70 -3.43 3.25 3.13
C LEU A 70 -3.61 2.04 4.05
N MET A 71 -2.94 0.93 3.75
CA MET A 71 -2.96 -0.26 4.62
C MET A 71 -2.49 0.05 6.05
N ALA A 72 -1.47 0.90 6.20
CA ALA A 72 -1.02 1.32 7.53
C ALA A 72 -2.04 2.20 8.25
N LYS A 73 -2.69 3.11 7.52
CA LYS A 73 -3.78 3.93 8.06
C LYS A 73 -4.97 3.08 8.51
N GLU A 74 -5.31 2.03 7.76
CA GLU A 74 -6.41 1.11 8.07
C GLU A 74 -5.99 0.01 9.07
N GLY A 75 -4.77 0.06 9.62
CA GLY A 75 -4.32 -0.89 10.64
C GLY A 75 -4.08 -2.31 10.12
N VAL A 76 -3.79 -2.48 8.83
CA VAL A 76 -3.40 -3.77 8.23
C VAL A 76 -1.89 -3.98 8.34
N LEU A 77 -1.11 -2.92 8.16
CA LEU A 77 0.36 -2.94 8.19
C LEU A 77 0.90 -1.90 9.17
N THR A 78 2.13 -2.08 9.61
CA THR A 78 2.91 -1.07 10.34
C THR A 78 4.30 -0.97 9.73
N TYR A 79 4.93 0.20 9.81
CA TYR A 79 6.31 0.37 9.38
C TYR A 79 7.00 1.43 10.24
N GLY A 80 8.30 1.27 10.44
CA GLY A 80 9.15 2.20 11.17
C GLY A 80 10.07 2.99 10.24
N THR A 81 11.00 3.72 10.84
CA THR A 81 12.08 4.42 10.13
C THR A 81 13.21 3.48 9.71
N GLU A 82 13.33 2.33 10.37
CA GLU A 82 14.35 1.34 10.06
C GLU A 82 14.11 0.67 8.70
N PRO A 83 15.17 0.36 7.94
CA PRO A 83 15.05 -0.48 6.76
C PRO A 83 14.38 -1.81 7.12
N ARG A 84 13.55 -2.34 6.21
CA ARG A 84 12.92 -3.66 6.38
C ARG A 84 12.10 -3.79 7.67
N SER A 85 11.51 -2.69 8.14
CA SER A 85 10.64 -2.64 9.33
C SER A 85 9.15 -2.86 9.04
N LEU A 86 8.77 -3.15 7.79
CA LEU A 86 7.37 -3.38 7.43
C LEU A 86 6.86 -4.65 8.10
N ALA A 87 5.82 -4.54 8.91
CA ALA A 87 5.21 -5.64 9.66
C ALA A 87 3.68 -5.67 9.42
N ALA A 88 3.08 -6.84 9.66
CA ALA A 88 1.63 -6.92 9.80
C ALA A 88 1.24 -6.23 11.11
N ALA A 89 0.14 -5.49 11.11
CA ALA A 89 -0.37 -4.95 12.37
C ALA A 89 -0.85 -6.11 13.25
N GLU A 90 -0.40 -6.13 14.51
CA GLU A 90 -0.94 -7.07 15.50
C GLU A 90 -2.40 -6.70 15.78
N GLY A 91 -3.34 -7.35 15.09
CA GLY A 91 -4.76 -7.08 15.25
C GLY A 91 -5.71 -7.65 14.18
N THR A 92 -5.23 -8.11 13.02
CA THR A 92 -6.11 -8.65 11.96
C THR A 92 -6.08 -10.19 11.90
N ILE A 93 -6.06 -10.84 13.05
CA ILE A 93 -6.42 -12.26 13.18
C ILE A 93 -7.37 -12.36 14.37
N GLU A 94 -8.61 -11.90 14.19
CA GLU A 94 -9.69 -12.42 15.01
C GLU A 94 -10.06 -13.81 14.48
N ARG A 95 -9.84 -14.77 15.38
CA ARG A 95 -10.11 -16.20 15.40
C ARG A 95 -11.24 -16.73 14.50
#